data_AF-A0A504KTR6-F1
#
_entry.id   AF-A0A504KTR6-F1
#
_cell.length_a   1.000
_cell.length_b   1.000
_cell.length_c   1.000
_cell.angle_alpha   90.00
_cell.angle_beta   90.00
_cell.angle_gamma   90.00
#
_symmetry.space_group_name_H-M   'P 1'
#
loop_
_entity.id
_entity.type
_entity.pdbx_description
1 polymer ?
#
loop_
_entity_poly.entity_id
_entity_poly.type
_entity_poly.pdbx_seq_one_letter_code
_entity_poly.pdbx_strand_id
1 'polypeptide(L)'
;MRYAIYYTPRQDEKLARIAANWLGRDPFGAAPRPVEAVGDLSAAEVAFHTASARRYGFHATLKAPFRLAPDESEASLRAALDAFAEATPPVVIPRLVLGQIDGFFALVPEAQFAPLNAFAGEVVRAFDPFRAPLTEAEIERRSPDSLKPDEFRNLCQWGYPYVFDTFRFHMTLSGRVGSQESPRLRAAIDGLFADVLRQPVPVDALTLFVESEPGAPFMVLSHHALGRGPARKTA
;
A
#
# COMPACT_ATOMS: atom_id res chain seq x y z
N MET A 1 -1.55 -18.82 -2.41
CA MET A 1 -1.41 -17.62 -3.24
C MET A 1 -2.50 -16.60 -2.91
N ARG A 2 -2.13 -15.32 -2.80
CA ARG A 2 -3.05 -14.18 -2.61
C ARG A 2 -2.62 -13.00 -3.49
N TYR A 3 -3.59 -12.19 -3.89
CA TYR A 3 -3.38 -10.96 -4.63
C TYR A 3 -3.75 -9.76 -3.79
N ALA A 4 -3.16 -8.61 -4.08
CA ALA A 4 -3.57 -7.34 -3.47
C ALA A 4 -3.49 -6.23 -4.51
N ILE A 5 -4.35 -5.23 -4.38
CA ILE A 5 -4.33 -4.05 -5.25
C ILE A 5 -3.85 -2.88 -4.41
N TYR A 6 -2.67 -2.39 -4.75
CA TYR A 6 -1.99 -1.33 -4.02
C TYR A 6 -1.77 -0.12 -4.91
N TYR A 7 -1.57 1.03 -4.29
CA TYR A 7 -0.84 2.11 -4.92
C TYR A 7 0.66 1.97 -4.61
N THR A 8 1.49 2.17 -5.61
CA THR A 8 2.94 2.34 -5.48
C THR A 8 3.38 3.45 -6.44
N PRO A 9 4.29 4.36 -6.04
CA PRO A 9 4.99 5.19 -7.01
C PRO A 9 5.79 4.29 -7.95
N ARG A 10 6.10 4.79 -9.15
CA ARG A 10 6.90 4.01 -10.10
C ARG A 10 8.30 3.75 -9.55
N GLN A 11 8.87 2.61 -9.91
CA GLN A 11 10.20 2.19 -9.45
C GLN A 11 11.31 3.22 -9.75
N ASP A 12 11.16 4.02 -10.81
CA ASP A 12 12.13 5.05 -11.19
C ASP A 12 11.98 6.37 -10.42
N GLU A 13 10.89 6.57 -9.69
CA GLU A 13 10.65 7.77 -8.89
C GLU A 13 11.50 7.82 -7.62
N LYS A 14 11.89 9.03 -7.23
CA LYS A 14 12.74 9.26 -6.04
C LYS A 14 12.11 8.71 -4.77
N LEU A 15 10.79 8.88 -4.60
CA LEU A 15 10.06 8.41 -3.43
C LEU A 15 10.14 6.88 -3.28
N ALA A 16 9.93 6.13 -4.37
CA ALA A 16 10.04 4.68 -4.36
C ALA A 16 11.47 4.21 -4.05
N ARG A 17 12.49 4.85 -4.64
CA ARG A 17 13.90 4.49 -4.42
C ARG A 17 14.35 4.71 -2.97
N ILE A 18 14.00 5.86 -2.39
CA ILE A 18 14.32 6.17 -0.99
C ILE A 18 13.65 5.14 -0.07
N ALA A 19 12.37 4.86 -0.30
CA ALA A 19 11.64 3.90 0.51
C ALA A 19 12.16 2.46 0.35
N ALA A 20 12.51 2.04 -0.87
CA ALA A 20 13.09 0.71 -1.11
C ALA A 20 14.44 0.55 -0.41
N ASN A 21 15.30 1.59 -0.42
CA ASN A 21 16.56 1.58 0.31
C ASN A 21 16.34 1.53 1.83
N TRP A 22 15.42 2.37 2.35
CA TRP A 22 15.06 2.38 3.77
C TRP A 22 14.54 1.01 4.25
N LEU A 23 13.61 0.41 3.49
CA LEU A 23 13.05 -0.88 3.82
C LEU A 23 14.00 -2.04 3.53
N GLY A 24 15.08 -1.83 2.76
CA GLY A 24 16.00 -2.88 2.31
C GLY A 24 15.40 -3.84 1.28
N ARG A 25 14.31 -3.45 0.59
CA ARG A 25 13.66 -4.27 -0.43
C ARG A 25 12.84 -3.45 -1.41
N ASP A 26 12.96 -3.81 -2.69
CA ASP A 26 12.13 -3.32 -3.78
C ASP A 26 11.09 -4.39 -4.19
N PRO A 27 9.78 -4.13 -4.11
CA PRO A 27 8.77 -5.09 -4.52
C PRO A 27 8.72 -5.33 -6.05
N PHE A 28 9.37 -4.50 -6.86
CA PHE A 28 9.48 -4.67 -8.31
C PHE A 28 10.56 -5.69 -8.74
N GLY A 29 11.23 -6.35 -7.77
CA GLY A 29 12.18 -7.44 -8.07
C GLY A 29 13.62 -7.01 -8.27
N ALA A 30 13.98 -5.76 -7.94
CA ALA A 30 15.39 -5.40 -7.86
C ALA A 30 16.12 -6.23 -6.79
N ALA A 31 17.41 -6.48 -7.01
CA ALA A 31 18.24 -7.24 -6.07
C ALA A 31 18.17 -6.63 -4.66
N PRO A 32 17.99 -7.45 -3.61
CA PRO A 32 18.01 -6.96 -2.23
C PRO A 32 19.29 -6.18 -1.95
N ARG A 33 19.15 -5.08 -1.23
CA ARG A 33 20.28 -4.27 -0.78
C ARG A 33 20.43 -4.41 0.73
N PRO A 34 21.66 -4.46 1.25
CA PRO A 34 21.87 -4.35 2.68
C PRO A 34 21.23 -3.07 3.19
N VAL A 35 20.54 -3.18 4.33
CA VAL A 35 20.04 -2.00 5.04
C VAL A 35 21.25 -1.22 5.55
N GLU A 36 21.25 0.09 5.36
CA GLU A 36 22.33 0.98 5.80
C GLU A 36 21.96 1.69 7.10
N ALA A 37 22.98 2.21 7.80
CA ALA A 37 22.76 3.11 8.93
C ALA A 37 22.19 4.44 8.44
N VAL A 38 21.27 5.03 9.21
CA VAL A 38 20.58 6.28 8.83
C VAL A 38 20.49 7.19 10.06
N GLY A 39 21.11 8.36 9.98
CA GLY A 39 21.23 9.25 11.14
C GLY A 39 21.93 8.53 12.30
N ASP A 40 21.28 8.53 13.47
CA ASP A 40 21.79 7.89 14.69
C ASP A 40 21.38 6.41 14.82
N LEU A 41 20.74 5.83 13.79
CA LEU A 41 20.35 4.42 13.79
C LEU A 41 21.41 3.58 13.07
N SER A 42 21.89 2.54 13.74
CA SER A 42 22.69 1.49 13.12
C SER A 42 21.87 0.73 12.06
N ALA A 43 22.57 0.09 11.12
CA ALA A 43 21.94 -0.77 10.12
C ALA A 43 21.08 -1.88 10.76
N ALA A 44 21.48 -2.40 11.92
CA ALA A 44 20.72 -3.42 12.66
C ALA A 44 19.41 -2.87 13.23
N GLU A 45 19.43 -1.65 13.80
CA GLU A 45 18.23 -0.97 14.29
C GLU A 45 17.26 -0.68 13.14
N VAL A 46 17.74 -0.15 12.01
CA VAL A 46 16.90 0.07 10.82
C VAL A 46 16.33 -1.26 10.32
N ALA A 47 17.15 -2.31 10.26
CA ALA A 47 16.70 -3.62 9.79
C ALA A 47 15.61 -4.22 10.69
N PHE A 48 15.72 -4.04 12.01
CA PHE A 48 14.73 -4.46 13.00
C PHE A 48 13.43 -3.67 12.85
N HIS A 49 13.49 -2.34 12.83
CA HIS A 49 12.31 -1.50 12.76
C HIS A 49 11.56 -1.60 11.43
N THR A 50 12.23 -1.97 10.33
CA THR A 50 11.60 -2.07 9.00
C THR A 50 11.11 -3.47 8.65
N ALA A 51 11.39 -4.50 9.47
CA ALA A 51 11.17 -5.91 9.11
C ALA A 51 9.73 -6.23 8.67
N SER A 52 8.72 -5.75 9.40
CA SER A 52 7.30 -6.00 9.07
C SER A 52 6.86 -5.30 7.79
N ALA A 53 7.34 -4.07 7.55
CA ALA A 53 7.03 -3.28 6.36
C ALA A 53 7.75 -3.83 5.11
N ARG A 54 9.01 -4.26 5.25
CA ARG A 54 9.85 -4.84 4.19
C ARG A 54 9.14 -5.96 3.44
N ARG A 55 8.42 -6.83 4.15
CA ARG A 55 7.72 -7.98 3.59
C ARG A 55 6.72 -7.59 2.49
N TYR A 56 6.01 -6.49 2.67
CA TYR A 56 5.05 -6.01 1.68
C TYR A 56 5.70 -5.08 0.66
N GLY A 57 6.83 -4.45 1.02
CA GLY A 57 7.45 -3.40 0.21
C GLY A 57 6.74 -2.07 0.41
N PHE A 58 7.24 -1.01 -0.21
CA PHE A 58 6.67 0.32 -0.08
C PHE A 58 5.41 0.46 -0.94
N HIS A 59 4.26 0.63 -0.30
CA HIS A 59 2.95 0.65 -0.94
C HIS A 59 1.89 1.32 -0.05
N ALA A 60 0.75 1.70 -0.62
CA ALA A 60 -0.49 1.96 0.11
C ALA A 60 -1.56 0.93 -0.27
N THR A 61 -2.28 0.37 0.70
CA THR A 61 -3.35 -0.60 0.43
C THR A 61 -4.59 0.08 -0.13
N LEU A 62 -5.06 -0.33 -1.31
CA LEU A 62 -6.37 0.09 -1.87
C LEU A 62 -7.39 -1.06 -1.77
N LYS A 63 -6.98 -2.29 -2.10
CA LYS A 63 -7.69 -3.54 -1.76
C LYS A 63 -6.74 -4.48 -1.05
N ALA A 64 -7.11 -4.85 0.17
CA ALA A 64 -6.31 -5.75 1.01
C ALA A 64 -6.14 -7.14 0.38
N PRO A 65 -5.13 -7.93 0.79
CA PRO A 65 -4.87 -9.23 0.20
C PRO A 65 -6.07 -10.18 0.19
N PHE A 66 -6.35 -10.78 -0.96
CA PHE A 66 -7.46 -11.70 -1.21
C PHE A 66 -7.05 -12.92 -2.02
N ARG A 67 -7.81 -14.00 -1.89
CA ARG A 67 -7.75 -15.15 -2.82
C ARG A 67 -8.70 -14.88 -3.98
N LEU A 68 -8.35 -15.33 -5.19
CA LEU A 68 -9.29 -15.26 -6.30
C LEU A 68 -10.49 -16.16 -6.04
N ALA A 69 -11.68 -15.70 -6.45
CA ALA A 69 -12.88 -16.51 -6.51
C ALA A 69 -12.66 -17.73 -7.45
N PRO A 70 -13.34 -18.86 -7.23
CA PRO A 70 -13.12 -20.08 -8.02
C PRO A 70 -13.29 -19.90 -9.53
N ASP A 71 -14.19 -19.01 -9.94
CA ASP A 71 -14.52 -18.75 -11.35
C ASP A 71 -13.69 -17.61 -11.96
N GLU A 72 -12.72 -17.07 -11.20
CA GLU A 72 -11.89 -15.95 -11.62
C GLU A 72 -10.43 -16.36 -11.82
N SER A 73 -9.74 -15.65 -12.70
CA SER A 73 -8.36 -15.94 -13.08
C SER A 73 -7.48 -14.71 -12.90
N GLU A 74 -6.15 -14.93 -12.81
CA GLU A 74 -5.19 -13.83 -12.82
C GLU A 74 -5.34 -12.97 -14.09
N ALA A 75 -5.60 -13.62 -15.23
CA ALA A 75 -5.77 -12.96 -16.51
C ALA A 75 -7.02 -12.06 -16.54
N SER A 76 -8.16 -12.54 -16.02
CA SER A 76 -9.39 -11.72 -15.93
C SER A 76 -9.21 -10.54 -14.97
N LEU A 77 -8.52 -10.74 -13.85
CA LEU A 77 -8.20 -9.67 -12.91
C LEU A 77 -7.31 -8.59 -13.54
N ARG A 78 -6.26 -8.98 -14.26
CA ARG A 78 -5.36 -8.04 -14.95
C ARG A 78 -6.09 -7.26 -16.04
N ALA A 79 -6.94 -7.92 -16.82
CA ALA A 79 -7.76 -7.26 -17.84
C ALA A 79 -8.74 -6.25 -17.23
N ALA A 80 -9.36 -6.58 -16.10
CA ALA A 80 -10.22 -5.65 -15.37
C ALA A 80 -9.45 -4.45 -14.79
N LEU A 81 -8.22 -4.67 -14.32
CA LEU A 81 -7.32 -3.59 -13.88
C LEU A 81 -6.96 -2.65 -15.02
N ASP A 82 -6.62 -3.18 -16.20
CA ASP A 82 -6.35 -2.36 -17.39
C ASP A 82 -7.58 -1.51 -17.76
N ALA A 83 -8.76 -2.12 -17.88
CA ALA A 83 -9.99 -1.41 -18.22
C ALA A 83 -10.38 -0.34 -17.18
N PHE A 84 -10.25 -0.66 -15.89
CA PHE A 84 -10.49 0.30 -14.82
C PHE A 84 -9.50 1.47 -14.88
N ALA A 85 -8.21 1.18 -15.08
CA ALA A 85 -7.17 2.20 -15.13
C ALA A 85 -7.33 3.15 -16.34
N GLU A 86 -7.71 2.64 -17.50
CA GLU A 86 -7.99 3.47 -18.68
C GLU A 86 -9.13 4.47 -18.46
N ALA A 87 -10.18 4.05 -17.76
CA ALA A 87 -11.37 4.86 -17.50
C ALA A 87 -11.25 5.82 -16.32
N THR A 88 -10.27 5.63 -15.43
CA THR A 88 -10.19 6.33 -14.16
C THR A 88 -9.09 7.40 -14.17
N PRO A 89 -9.40 8.68 -13.87
CA PRO A 89 -8.38 9.71 -13.79
C PRO A 89 -7.49 9.56 -12.53
N PRO A 90 -6.23 10.00 -12.58
CA PRO A 90 -5.36 10.06 -11.40
C PRO A 90 -5.92 10.98 -10.29
N VAL A 91 -5.61 10.65 -9.04
CA VAL A 91 -5.90 11.48 -7.86
C VAL A 91 -4.61 12.04 -7.31
N VAL A 92 -4.49 13.36 -7.15
CA VAL A 92 -3.26 13.99 -6.65
C VAL A 92 -3.39 14.29 -5.16
N ILE A 93 -2.59 13.63 -4.34
CA ILE A 93 -2.47 13.94 -2.91
C ILE A 93 -1.68 15.24 -2.77
N PRO A 94 -2.25 16.32 -2.19
CA PRO A 94 -1.57 17.62 -2.14
C PRO A 94 -0.25 17.58 -1.38
N ARG A 95 -0.21 16.85 -0.27
CA ARG A 95 0.97 16.70 0.57
C ARG A 95 0.90 15.42 1.41
N LEU A 96 2.00 14.67 1.42
CA LEU A 96 2.23 13.60 2.38
C LEU A 96 3.12 14.11 3.52
N VAL A 97 2.89 13.60 4.72
CA VAL A 97 3.67 13.87 5.93
C VAL A 97 3.98 12.57 6.67
N LEU A 98 5.02 12.59 7.51
CA LEU A 98 5.34 11.47 8.38
C LEU A 98 4.39 11.41 9.59
N GLY A 99 3.43 10.48 9.53
CA GLY A 99 2.52 10.17 10.62
C GLY A 99 2.97 8.94 11.43
N GLN A 100 2.36 8.79 12.61
CA GLN A 100 2.42 7.55 13.39
C GLN A 100 0.99 7.01 13.55
N ILE A 101 0.73 5.80 13.05
CA ILE A 101 -0.57 5.11 13.10
C ILE A 101 -0.35 3.81 13.87
N ASP A 102 -1.20 3.51 14.87
CA ASP A 102 -1.16 2.27 15.66
C ASP A 102 0.25 1.84 16.13
N GLY A 103 1.08 2.84 16.45
CA GLY A 103 2.45 2.70 16.94
C GLY A 103 3.55 2.60 15.86
N PHE A 104 3.23 2.56 14.57
CA PHE A 104 4.22 2.50 13.47
C PHE A 104 4.27 3.78 12.65
N PHE A 105 5.42 4.06 12.01
CA PHE A 105 5.59 5.19 11.12
C PHE A 105 5.12 4.89 9.70
N ALA A 106 4.43 5.85 9.10
CA ALA A 106 3.97 5.78 7.72
C ALA A 106 3.85 7.18 7.11
N LEU A 107 3.94 7.25 5.77
CA LEU A 107 3.55 8.47 5.05
C LEU A 107 2.03 8.51 4.92
N VAL A 108 1.43 9.62 5.29
CA VAL A 108 -0.02 9.83 5.32
C VAL A 108 -0.37 11.18 4.69
N PRO A 109 -1.59 11.39 4.16
CA PRO A 109 -2.04 12.71 3.74
C PRO A 109 -2.02 13.67 4.94
N GLU A 110 -1.56 14.91 4.73
CA GLU A 110 -1.51 15.94 5.78
C GLU A 110 -2.89 16.25 6.36
N ALA A 111 -3.92 16.20 5.53
CA ALA A 111 -5.32 16.38 5.91
C ALA A 111 -6.18 15.29 5.27
N GLN A 112 -7.39 15.09 5.82
CA GLN A 112 -8.38 14.22 5.20
C GLN A 112 -8.63 14.67 3.76
N PHE A 113 -8.61 13.72 2.83
CA PHE A 113 -8.70 14.01 1.42
C PHE A 113 -9.79 13.15 0.79
N ALA A 114 -11.02 13.68 0.77
CA ALA A 114 -12.21 12.98 0.31
C ALA A 114 -12.09 12.37 -1.10
N PRO A 115 -11.46 13.02 -2.10
CA PRO A 115 -11.26 12.40 -3.42
C PRO A 115 -10.48 11.08 -3.37
N LEU A 116 -9.47 10.98 -2.51
CA LEU A 116 -8.68 9.76 -2.35
C LEU A 116 -9.49 8.65 -1.65
N ASN A 117 -10.30 9.01 -0.65
CA ASN A 117 -11.18 8.05 0.00
C ASN A 117 -12.25 7.52 -0.95
N ALA A 118 -12.82 8.39 -1.79
CA ALA A 118 -13.80 8.02 -2.81
C ALA A 118 -13.17 7.05 -3.83
N PHE A 119 -11.99 7.38 -4.37
CA PHE A 119 -11.24 6.54 -5.28
C PHE A 119 -10.92 5.16 -4.67
N ALA A 120 -10.44 5.11 -3.43
CA ALA A 120 -10.18 3.84 -2.75
C ALA A 120 -11.46 2.99 -2.61
N GLY A 121 -12.60 3.63 -2.32
CA GLY A 121 -13.90 2.96 -2.28
C GLY A 121 -14.35 2.43 -3.65
N GLU A 122 -14.07 3.13 -4.74
CA GLU A 122 -14.34 2.65 -6.11
C GLU A 122 -13.51 1.41 -6.44
N VAL A 123 -12.21 1.41 -6.10
CA VAL A 123 -11.34 0.23 -6.26
C VAL A 123 -11.87 -0.96 -5.46
N VAL A 124 -12.28 -0.76 -4.19
CA VAL A 124 -12.84 -1.84 -3.38
C VAL A 124 -14.07 -2.46 -4.04
N ARG A 125 -15.01 -1.63 -4.53
CA ARG A 125 -16.25 -2.09 -5.17
C ARG A 125 -15.99 -2.77 -6.50
N ALA A 126 -15.15 -2.18 -7.36
CA ALA A 126 -14.88 -2.69 -8.71
C ALA A 126 -14.22 -4.08 -8.67
N PHE A 127 -13.37 -4.33 -7.69
CA PHE A 127 -12.59 -5.57 -7.61
C PHE A 127 -13.10 -6.58 -6.56
N ASP A 128 -14.21 -6.30 -5.86
CA ASP A 128 -14.80 -7.29 -4.94
C ASP A 128 -15.29 -8.58 -5.62
N PRO A 129 -15.84 -8.57 -6.85
CA PRO A 129 -16.22 -9.81 -7.54
C PRO A 129 -15.07 -10.82 -7.69
N PHE A 130 -13.82 -10.34 -7.78
CA PHE A 130 -12.64 -11.20 -7.90
C PHE A 130 -12.24 -11.91 -6.62
N ARG A 131 -12.77 -11.50 -5.47
CA ARG A 131 -12.36 -12.03 -4.18
C ARG A 131 -13.21 -13.24 -3.80
N ALA A 132 -12.55 -14.34 -3.44
CA ALA A 132 -13.20 -15.44 -2.74
C ALA A 132 -13.69 -15.01 -1.34
N PRO A 133 -14.83 -15.54 -0.87
CA PRO A 133 -15.26 -15.38 0.53
C PRO A 133 -14.15 -15.71 1.51
N LEU A 134 -14.08 -14.97 2.62
CA LEU A 134 -13.11 -15.23 3.69
C LEU A 134 -13.41 -16.59 4.33
N THR A 135 -12.36 -17.30 4.73
CA THR A 135 -12.49 -18.45 5.64
C THR A 135 -12.62 -17.97 7.07
N GLU A 136 -13.12 -18.82 7.97
CA GLU A 136 -13.16 -18.54 9.41
C GLU A 136 -11.77 -18.19 9.95
N ALA A 137 -10.73 -18.91 9.52
CA ALA A 137 -9.35 -18.61 9.90
C ALA A 137 -8.85 -17.24 9.39
N GLU A 138 -9.34 -16.76 8.25
CA GLU A 138 -9.02 -15.42 7.75
C GLU A 138 -9.75 -14.32 8.53
N ILE A 139 -10.99 -14.58 8.97
CA ILE A 139 -11.76 -13.68 9.84
C ILE A 139 -11.08 -13.58 11.21
N GLU A 140 -10.78 -14.71 11.84
CA GLU A 140 -10.17 -14.77 13.18
C GLU A 140 -8.84 -14.01 13.25
N ARG A 141 -8.00 -14.12 12.20
CA ARG A 141 -6.73 -13.38 12.09
C ARG A 141 -6.89 -11.86 12.05
N ARG A 142 -8.11 -11.34 11.84
CA ARG A 142 -8.42 -9.90 11.88
C ARG A 142 -8.91 -9.45 13.26
N SER A 143 -8.93 -10.36 14.25
CA SER A 143 -9.36 -10.09 15.62
C SER A 143 -10.72 -9.38 15.65
N PRO A 144 -11.79 -10.03 15.12
CA PRO A 144 -13.07 -9.40 14.90
C PRO A 144 -13.67 -8.76 16.16
N ASP A 145 -13.41 -9.35 17.33
CA ASP A 145 -13.88 -8.84 18.63
C ASP A 145 -13.28 -7.47 19.02
N SER A 146 -12.18 -7.07 18.39
CA SER A 146 -11.54 -5.76 18.60
C SER A 146 -12.03 -4.68 17.62
N LEU A 147 -12.82 -5.06 16.60
CA LEU A 147 -13.28 -4.15 15.56
C LEU A 147 -14.50 -3.36 16.01
N LYS A 148 -14.59 -2.11 15.55
CA LYS A 148 -15.82 -1.32 15.69
C LYS A 148 -16.94 -1.93 14.83
N PRO A 149 -18.22 -1.63 15.12
CA PRO A 149 -19.34 -2.18 14.36
C PRO A 149 -19.23 -2.00 12.84
N ASP A 150 -18.80 -0.83 12.36
CA ASP A 150 -18.64 -0.57 10.92
C ASP A 150 -17.44 -1.30 10.32
N GLU A 151 -16.34 -1.42 11.06
CA GLU A 151 -15.15 -2.18 10.67
C GLU A 151 -15.48 -3.69 10.56
N PHE A 152 -16.27 -4.23 11.50
CA PHE A 152 -16.74 -5.61 11.44
C PHE A 152 -17.68 -5.85 10.26
N ARG A 153 -18.64 -4.94 10.01
CA ARG A 153 -19.51 -4.98 8.83
C ARG A 153 -18.69 -4.99 7.54
N ASN A 154 -17.66 -4.15 7.49
CA ASN A 154 -16.72 -4.08 6.38
C ASN A 154 -15.92 -5.37 6.19
N LEU A 155 -15.45 -5.99 7.28
CA LEU A 155 -14.78 -7.29 7.24
C LEU A 155 -15.67 -8.36 6.62
N CYS A 156 -16.93 -8.47 7.06
CA CYS A 156 -17.87 -9.46 6.55
C CYS A 156 -18.22 -9.23 5.07
N GLN A 157 -18.48 -7.98 4.68
CA GLN A 157 -18.96 -7.66 3.34
C GLN A 157 -17.83 -7.59 2.30
N TRP A 158 -16.73 -6.92 2.64
CA TRP A 158 -15.67 -6.55 1.70
C TRP A 158 -14.35 -7.31 1.92
N GLY A 159 -14.32 -8.17 2.95
CA GLY A 159 -13.14 -8.96 3.31
C GLY A 159 -12.04 -8.19 4.04
N TYR A 160 -12.27 -6.92 4.40
CA TYR A 160 -11.29 -6.08 5.10
C TYR A 160 -11.97 -4.96 5.91
N PRO A 161 -11.55 -4.69 7.17
CA PRO A 161 -12.22 -3.74 8.03
C PRO A 161 -12.03 -2.26 7.67
N TYR A 162 -10.90 -1.91 7.05
CA TYR A 162 -10.48 -0.51 6.84
C TYR A 162 -10.76 -0.04 5.40
N VAL A 163 -12.03 0.02 5.04
CA VAL A 163 -12.55 0.47 3.73
C VAL A 163 -13.64 1.54 3.92
N PHE A 164 -13.90 2.35 2.88
CA PHE A 164 -14.88 3.45 2.93
C PHE A 164 -14.61 4.42 4.09
N ASP A 165 -15.56 4.60 5.02
CA ASP A 165 -15.45 5.58 6.11
C ASP A 165 -14.34 5.24 7.12
N THR A 166 -13.89 3.98 7.16
CA THR A 166 -12.78 3.52 8.01
C THR A 166 -11.45 3.47 7.25
N PHE A 167 -11.44 3.82 5.96
CA PHE A 167 -10.23 3.87 5.15
C PHE A 167 -9.27 4.96 5.64
N ARG A 168 -7.99 4.61 5.70
CA ARG A 168 -6.90 5.54 5.98
C ARG A 168 -5.76 5.26 5.02
N PHE A 169 -5.50 6.17 4.09
CA PHE A 169 -4.32 6.08 3.24
C PHE A 169 -3.06 6.17 4.11
N HIS A 170 -2.18 5.19 3.96
CA HIS A 170 -0.87 5.20 4.59
C HIS A 170 0.11 4.35 3.79
N MET A 171 1.39 4.76 3.81
CA MET A 171 2.49 3.99 3.24
C MET A 171 3.49 3.65 4.34
N THR A 172 3.47 2.40 4.78
CA THR A 172 4.17 1.95 5.99
C THR A 172 5.69 1.99 5.82
N LEU A 173 6.38 2.60 6.79
CA LEU A 173 7.84 2.74 6.83
C LEU A 173 8.46 1.97 8.00
N SER A 174 7.70 1.58 9.02
CA SER A 174 8.22 0.77 10.13
C SER A 174 7.19 -0.23 10.67
N GLY A 175 7.63 -1.13 11.53
CA GLY A 175 6.77 -1.82 12.51
C GLY A 175 6.42 -0.91 13.68
N ARG A 176 5.81 -1.47 14.72
CA ARG A 176 5.50 -0.73 15.95
C ARG A 176 6.77 -0.32 16.67
N VAL A 177 6.78 0.91 17.19
CA VAL A 177 7.95 1.56 17.78
C VAL A 177 7.59 2.05 19.17
N GLY A 178 8.42 1.70 20.16
CA GLY A 178 8.25 2.16 21.54
C GLY A 178 8.50 3.66 21.68
N SER A 179 7.94 4.27 22.72
CA SER A 179 8.03 5.72 22.95
C SER A 179 9.47 6.24 23.06
N GLN A 180 10.40 5.44 23.57
CA GLN A 180 11.82 5.82 23.70
C GLN A 180 12.54 5.90 22.35
N GLU A 181 12.28 4.99 21.42
CA GLU A 181 12.93 4.97 20.10
C GLU A 181 12.23 5.87 19.07
N SER A 182 10.96 6.22 19.32
CA SER A 182 10.13 6.99 18.39
C SER A 182 10.78 8.30 17.91
N PRO A 183 11.41 9.14 18.77
CA PRO A 183 12.06 10.38 18.32
C PRO A 183 13.26 10.14 17.38
N ARG A 184 14.13 9.16 17.69
CA ARG A 184 15.30 8.81 16.87
C ARG A 184 14.85 8.31 15.50
N LEU A 185 13.86 7.42 15.48
CA LEU A 185 13.33 6.86 14.24
C LEU A 185 12.60 7.90 13.40
N ARG A 186 11.81 8.78 14.03
CA ARG A 186 11.18 9.92 13.35
C ARG A 186 12.24 10.80 12.68
N ALA A 187 13.28 11.20 13.40
CA ALA A 187 14.32 12.07 12.87
C ALA A 187 15.04 11.45 11.66
N ALA A 188 15.35 10.15 11.73
CA ALA A 188 15.96 9.41 10.62
C ALA A 188 15.05 9.39 9.38
N ILE A 189 13.76 9.08 9.55
CA ILE A 189 12.80 9.05 8.44
C ILE A 189 12.56 10.45 7.89
N ASP A 190 12.34 11.46 8.72
CA ASP A 190 12.15 12.84 8.28
C ASP A 190 13.35 13.32 7.45
N GLY A 191 14.58 13.02 7.88
CA GLY A 191 15.79 13.35 7.12
C GLY A 191 15.85 12.69 5.74
N LEU A 192 15.44 11.42 5.61
CA LEU A 192 15.44 10.71 4.33
C LEU A 192 14.37 11.23 3.36
N PHE A 193 13.19 11.58 3.87
CA PHE A 193 12.02 11.88 3.05
C PHE A 193 11.76 13.38 2.87
N ALA A 194 12.45 14.26 3.60
CA ALA A 194 12.22 15.72 3.61
C ALA A 194 12.10 16.35 2.21
N ASP A 195 12.93 15.93 1.26
CA ASP A 195 12.94 16.49 -0.10
C ASP A 195 11.75 16.04 -0.94
N VAL A 196 11.40 14.75 -0.87
CA VAL A 196 10.32 14.17 -1.67
C VAL A 196 8.93 14.54 -1.13
N LEU A 197 8.81 14.77 0.18
CA LEU A 197 7.54 15.17 0.81
C LEU A 197 7.15 16.64 0.59
N ARG A 198 8.01 17.43 -0.09
CA ARG A 198 7.66 18.79 -0.52
C ARG A 198 6.81 18.83 -1.80
N GLN A 199 6.68 17.70 -2.49
CA GLN A 199 5.95 17.61 -3.75
C GLN A 199 4.60 16.92 -3.55
N PRO A 200 3.56 17.31 -4.30
CA PRO A 200 2.33 16.53 -4.40
C PRO A 200 2.63 15.12 -4.91
N VAL A 201 1.83 14.15 -4.47
CA VAL A 201 2.01 12.74 -4.82
C VAL A 201 0.83 12.25 -5.65
N PRO A 202 1.01 12.00 -6.96
CA PRO A 202 -0.03 11.46 -7.79
C PRO A 202 -0.27 9.98 -7.48
N VAL A 203 -1.51 9.64 -7.18
CA VAL A 203 -2.03 8.27 -7.25
C VAL A 203 -2.50 8.09 -8.69
N ASP A 204 -1.56 7.65 -9.53
CA ASP A 204 -1.70 7.55 -10.98
C ASP A 204 -1.57 6.11 -11.49
N ALA A 205 -1.61 5.12 -10.61
CA ALA A 205 -1.59 3.72 -10.97
C ALA A 205 -2.28 2.83 -9.95
N LEU A 206 -2.79 1.69 -10.43
CA LEU A 206 -3.07 0.51 -9.63
C LEU A 206 -1.97 -0.52 -9.88
N THR A 207 -1.41 -1.05 -8.79
CA THR A 207 -0.38 -2.08 -8.86
C THR A 207 -0.91 -3.37 -8.28
N LEU A 208 -0.91 -4.41 -9.09
CA LEU A 208 -1.26 -5.75 -8.67
C LEU A 208 -0.04 -6.39 -8.02
N PHE A 209 -0.19 -6.81 -6.78
CA PHE A 209 0.80 -7.58 -6.04
C PHE A 209 0.35 -9.02 -5.88
N VAL A 210 1.32 -9.92 -5.78
CA VAL A 210 1.11 -11.34 -5.50
C VAL A 210 1.98 -11.80 -4.33
N GLU A 211 1.37 -12.58 -3.44
CA GLU A 211 2.06 -13.44 -2.49
C GLU A 211 1.85 -14.88 -2.99
N SER A 212 2.90 -15.49 -3.53
CA SER A 212 2.86 -16.84 -4.13
C SER A 212 2.42 -17.90 -3.11
N GLU A 213 2.97 -17.83 -1.91
CA GLU A 213 2.73 -18.77 -0.82
C GLU A 213 2.60 -18.06 0.55
N PRO A 214 1.83 -18.61 1.49
CA PRO A 214 1.58 -17.95 2.77
C PRO A 214 2.87 -17.52 3.47
N GLY A 215 3.03 -16.24 3.74
CA GLY A 215 4.22 -15.71 4.43
C GLY A 215 5.31 -15.20 3.49
N ALA A 216 5.30 -15.53 2.19
CA ALA A 216 6.26 -15.01 1.22
C ALA A 216 6.17 -13.48 1.08
N PRO A 217 7.24 -12.79 0.64
CA PRO A 217 7.17 -11.37 0.33
C PRO A 217 6.18 -11.09 -0.82
N PHE A 218 5.42 -10.01 -0.71
CA PHE A 218 4.50 -9.59 -1.78
C PHE A 218 5.28 -8.92 -2.92
N MET A 219 5.22 -9.47 -4.13
CA MET A 219 5.92 -8.96 -5.31
C MET A 219 4.96 -8.24 -6.26
N VAL A 220 5.44 -7.23 -6.99
CA VAL A 220 4.69 -6.61 -8.08
C VAL A 220 4.53 -7.63 -9.21
N LEU A 221 3.29 -7.85 -9.62
CA LEU A 221 2.92 -8.69 -10.76
C LEU A 221 2.63 -7.84 -12.00
N SER A 222 1.92 -6.72 -11.84
CA SER A 222 1.68 -5.75 -12.92
C SER A 222 1.37 -4.36 -12.38
N HIS A 223 1.61 -3.35 -13.21
CA HIS A 223 1.43 -1.93 -12.88
C HIS A 223 0.58 -1.26 -13.97
N HIS A 224 -0.58 -0.74 -13.59
CA HIS A 224 -1.63 -0.25 -14.48
C HIS A 224 -1.81 1.26 -14.30
N ALA A 225 -1.30 2.05 -15.25
CA ALA A 225 -1.33 3.50 -15.16
C ALA A 225 -2.75 4.05 -15.43
N LEU A 226 -3.23 4.90 -14.54
CA LEU A 226 -4.51 5.59 -14.59
C LEU A 226 -4.53 6.69 -15.68
N GLY A 227 -5.72 6.98 -16.20
CA GLY A 227 -5.96 8.14 -17.07
C GLY A 227 -5.35 8.01 -18.47
N ARG A 228 -4.95 6.81 -18.89
CA ARG A 228 -4.55 6.51 -20.27
C ARG A 228 -5.79 6.36 -21.17
N GLY A 229 -6.54 7.44 -21.37
CA GLY A 229 -7.46 7.51 -22.51
C GLY A 229 -6.67 7.46 -23.83
N PRO A 230 -7.27 6.98 -24.95
CA PRO A 230 -6.57 6.92 -26.23
C PRO A 230 -6.05 8.31 -26.56
N ALA A 231 -4.75 8.40 -26.89
CA ALA A 231 -4.14 9.62 -27.38
C ALA A 231 -5.09 10.24 -28.41
N ARG A 232 -5.67 11.41 -28.11
CA ARG A 232 -6.39 12.19 -29.10
C ARG A 232 -5.44 12.33 -30.27
N LYS A 233 -5.76 11.67 -31.39
CA LYS A 233 -5.14 11.96 -32.68
C LYS A 233 -5.47 13.42 -32.97
N THR A 234 -4.55 14.31 -32.63
CA THR A 234 -4.50 15.63 -33.23
C THR A 234 -4.25 15.40 -34.71
N ALA A 235 -5.31 15.61 -35.49
CA ALA A 235 -5.27 15.79 -36.93
C ALA A 235 -4.53 17.09 -37.28
#